data_AF-A0A947BVR1-F1
#
_entry.id   AF-A0A947BVR1-F1
#
_cell.length_a   1.000
_cell.length_b   1.000
_cell.length_c   1.000
_cell.angle_alpha   90.00
_cell.angle_beta   90.00
_cell.angle_gamma   90.00
#
_symmetry.space_group_name_H-M   'P 1'
#
loop_
_entity.id
_entity.type
_entity.pdbx_description
1 polymer ?
#
loop_
_entity_poly.entity_id
_entity_poly.type
_entity_poly.pdbx_seq_one_letter_code
_entity_poly.pdbx_strand_id
1 'polypeptide(L)'
;LGTSKEDVVFCGDSGNDLFPLTAGFSGVLVRNADDQLVAGVKQATDAHPELRLYYAKGNFKGLNGFYTSGVIEGAYHYEIFNDAD
;
A
#
# COMPACT_ATOMS: atom_id res chain seq x y z
N LEU A 1 -13.02 15.92 -0.26
CA LEU A 1 -13.84 15.00 -1.08
C LEU A 1 -14.93 14.29 -0.28
N GLY A 2 -14.94 14.33 1.07
CA GLY A 2 -15.98 13.64 1.86
C GLY A 2 -15.85 12.10 1.86
N THR A 3 -14.77 11.58 1.27
CA THR A 3 -14.43 10.16 1.17
C THR A 3 -13.81 9.67 2.47
N SER A 4 -14.20 8.48 2.90
CA SER A 4 -13.63 7.81 4.06
C SER A 4 -12.18 7.39 3.76
N LYS A 5 -11.34 7.26 4.79
CA LYS A 5 -9.92 6.91 4.57
C LYS A 5 -9.76 5.49 4.02
N GLU A 6 -10.68 4.61 4.39
CA GLU A 6 -10.69 3.20 4.01
C GLU A 6 -10.89 3.00 2.51
N ASP A 7 -11.58 3.95 1.86
CA ASP A 7 -11.91 3.97 0.43
C ASP A 7 -10.79 4.61 -0.42
N VAL A 8 -9.73 5.10 0.23
CA VAL A 8 -8.57 5.69 -0.45
C VAL A 8 -7.39 4.74 -0.32
N VAL A 9 -6.89 4.30 -1.47
CA VAL A 9 -5.64 3.53 -1.53
C VAL A 9 -4.47 4.49 -1.73
N PHE A 10 -3.55 4.50 -0.79
CA PHE A 10 -2.30 5.26 -0.87
C PHE A 10 -1.14 4.32 -1.14
N CYS A 11 -0.35 4.58 -2.18
CA CYS A 11 0.80 3.77 -2.54
C CYS A 11 2.09 4.57 -2.31
N GLY A 12 3.06 3.98 -1.62
CA GLY A 12 4.34 4.62 -1.32
C GLY A 12 5.52 3.70 -1.55
N ASP A 13 6.68 4.31 -1.78
CA ASP A 13 7.95 3.62 -2.01
C ASP A 13 9.13 4.24 -1.24
N SER A 14 9.00 5.46 -0.69
CA SER A 14 10.11 6.08 0.03
C SER A 14 9.70 6.81 1.30
N GLY A 15 10.69 7.22 2.11
CA GLY A 15 10.46 7.71 3.47
C GLY A 15 9.48 8.89 3.62
N ASN A 16 9.26 9.71 2.60
CA ASN A 16 8.26 10.79 2.62
C ASN A 16 6.81 10.27 2.61
N ASP A 17 6.61 9.00 2.25
CA ASP A 17 5.31 8.34 2.20
C ASP A 17 4.87 7.75 3.55
N LEU A 18 5.73 7.80 4.58
CA LEU A 18 5.45 7.20 5.89
C LEU A 18 4.19 7.79 6.55
N PHE A 19 4.04 9.12 6.50
CA PHE A 19 2.91 9.78 7.13
C PHE A 19 1.56 9.36 6.52
N PRO A 20 1.34 9.45 5.20
CA PRO A 20 0.09 8.97 4.63
C PRO A 20 -0.11 7.46 4.84
N LEU A 21 0.93 6.62 4.75
CA LEU A 21 0.80 5.18 5.01
C LEU A 21 0.40 4.82 6.45
N THR A 22 0.64 5.71 7.40
CA THR A 22 0.30 5.52 8.82
C THR A 22 -0.89 6.38 9.28
N ALA A 23 -1.52 7.12 8.37
CA ALA A 23 -2.64 7.99 8.67
C ALA A 23 -4.02 7.28 8.70
N GLY A 24 -4.06 5.96 8.52
CA GLY A 24 -5.28 5.14 8.50
C GLY A 24 -5.92 4.96 7.12
N PHE A 25 -5.22 5.30 6.04
CA PHE A 25 -5.63 4.94 4.67
C PHE A 25 -5.37 3.46 4.40
N SER A 26 -5.93 2.94 3.30
CA SER A 26 -5.55 1.63 2.75
C SER A 26 -4.17 1.74 2.10
N GLY A 27 -3.11 1.42 2.83
CA GLY A 27 -1.73 1.65 2.42
C GLY A 27 -1.13 0.50 1.61
N VAL A 28 -0.38 0.82 0.56
CA VAL A 28 0.36 -0.14 -0.26
C VAL A 28 1.83 0.27 -0.29
N LEU A 29 2.71 -0.64 0.11
CA LEU A 29 4.14 -0.52 -0.12
C LEU A 29 4.48 -1.29 -1.39
N VAL A 30 4.89 -0.57 -2.43
CA VAL A 30 5.34 -1.21 -3.67
C VAL A 30 6.65 -1.96 -3.41
N ARG A 31 6.97 -2.96 -4.22
CA ARG A 31 8.05 -3.90 -3.91
C ARG A 31 9.45 -3.27 -3.90
N ASN A 32 9.64 -2.12 -4.55
CA ASN A 32 10.86 -1.32 -4.48
C ASN A 32 10.89 -0.33 -3.32
N ALA A 33 9.98 -0.45 -2.35
CA ALA A 33 9.98 0.42 -1.19
C ALA A 33 11.32 0.37 -0.46
N ASP A 34 11.86 1.54 -0.13
CA ASP A 34 13.15 1.63 0.55
C ASP A 34 13.08 1.12 1.99
N ASP A 35 14.24 0.73 2.53
CA ASP A 35 14.35 0.16 3.87
C ASP A 35 13.89 1.13 4.97
N GLN A 36 14.04 2.44 4.74
CA GLN A 36 13.63 3.47 5.70
C GLN A 36 12.10 3.48 5.86
N LEU A 37 11.38 3.46 4.74
CA LEU A 37 9.93 3.41 4.73
C LEU A 37 9.44 2.10 5.34
N VAL A 38 10.01 0.96 4.92
CA VAL A 38 9.61 -0.37 5.43
C VAL A 38 9.79 -0.45 6.95
N ALA A 39 10.93 0.04 7.47
CA ALA A 39 11.19 0.07 8.91
C ALA A 39 10.22 1.00 9.65
N GLY A 40 9.98 2.20 9.14
CA GLY A 40 9.08 3.18 9.75
C GLY A 40 7.63 2.68 9.78
N VAL A 41 7.16 2.10 8.68
CA VAL A 41 5.82 1.53 8.59
C VAL A 41 5.70 0.37 9.58
N LYS A 42 6.66 -0.55 9.62
CA LYS A 42 6.64 -1.68 10.56
C LYS A 42 6.55 -1.21 12.02
N GLN A 43 7.33 -0.21 12.40
CA GLN A 43 7.27 0.37 13.73
C GLN A 43 5.88 0.96 14.03
N ALA A 44 5.27 1.63 13.05
CA ALA A 44 3.92 2.15 13.20
C ALA A 44 2.88 1.03 13.32
N THR A 45 2.98 -0.06 12.54
CA THR A 45 2.06 -1.21 12.65
C THR A 45 2.19 -1.94 13.99
N ASP A 46 3.40 -2.01 14.55
CA ASP A 46 3.64 -2.59 15.88
C ASP A 46 2.94 -1.77 16.98
N ALA A 47 2.89 -0.43 16.83
CA ALA A 47 2.19 0.47 17.75
C ALA A 47 0.67 0.56 17.48
N HIS A 48 0.27 0.40 16.22
CA HIS A 48 -1.08 0.59 15.69
C HIS A 48 -1.45 -0.60 14.78
N PRO A 49 -1.80 -1.76 15.37
CA PRO A 49 -2.11 -2.98 14.60
C PRO A 49 -3.37 -2.86 13.73
N GLU A 50 -4.18 -1.82 13.94
CA GLU A 50 -5.34 -1.48 13.11
C GLU A 50 -4.99 -0.89 11.74
N LEU A 51 -3.73 -0.48 11.52
CA LEU A 51 -3.29 0.06 10.24
C LEU A 51 -3.45 -0.97 9.11
N ARG A 52 -4.07 -0.54 8.02
CA ARG A 52 -4.33 -1.38 6.84
C ARG A 52 -3.19 -1.21 5.85
N LEU A 53 -2.28 -2.18 5.84
CA LEU A 53 -1.08 -2.12 5.01
C LEU A 53 -0.92 -3.39 4.19
N TYR A 54 -0.60 -3.22 2.92
CA TYR A 54 -0.29 -4.29 1.99
C TYR A 54 1.10 -4.10 1.40
N TYR A 55 1.92 -5.15 1.45
CA TYR A 55 3.24 -5.17 0.84
C TYR A 55 3.13 -5.90 -0.49
N ALA A 56 3.35 -5.19 -1.60
CA ALA A 56 3.29 -5.77 -2.93
C ALA A 56 4.35 -6.88 -3.08
N LYS A 57 3.90 -8.07 -3.46
CA LYS A 57 4.73 -9.27 -3.58
C LYS A 57 5.19 -9.49 -5.02
N GLY A 58 4.43 -8.98 -5.98
CA GLY A 58 4.56 -9.36 -7.38
C GLY A 58 4.01 -10.76 -7.66
N ASN A 59 4.37 -11.30 -8.82
CA ASN A 59 3.79 -12.54 -9.37
C ASN A 59 2.25 -12.47 -9.46
N PHE A 60 1.70 -11.26 -9.61
CA PHE A 60 0.28 -11.01 -9.71
C PHE A 60 -0.05 -10.60 -11.14
N LYS A 61 -0.88 -11.39 -11.84
CA LYS A 61 -1.25 -11.15 -13.25
C LYS A 61 -0.05 -10.88 -14.18
N GLY A 62 1.08 -11.56 -13.93
CA GLY A 62 2.33 -11.37 -14.69
C GLY A 62 3.14 -10.12 -14.33
N LEU A 63 2.71 -9.36 -13.33
CA LEU A 63 3.39 -8.16 -12.84
C LEU A 63 4.35 -8.49 -11.69
N ASN A 64 5.39 -7.66 -11.52
CA ASN A 64 6.50 -7.93 -10.60
C ASN A 64 6.36 -7.26 -9.22
N GLY A 65 5.35 -6.42 -9.02
CA GLY A 65 5.09 -5.67 -7.77
C GLY A 65 5.89 -4.35 -7.63
N PHE A 66 6.75 -4.00 -8.59
CA PHE A 66 7.55 -2.76 -8.57
C PHE A 66 6.79 -1.58 -9.19
N TYR A 67 6.97 -0.38 -8.64
CA TYR A 67 6.37 0.85 -9.16
C TYR A 67 4.85 0.68 -9.41
N THR A 68 4.36 1.05 -10.58
CA THR A 68 2.95 0.88 -10.99
C THR A 68 2.45 -0.56 -10.88
N SER A 69 3.32 -1.57 -11.02
CA SER A 69 2.91 -2.97 -10.82
C SER A 69 2.41 -3.22 -9.41
N GLY A 70 3.07 -2.65 -8.41
CA GLY A 70 2.66 -2.75 -7.01
C GLY A 70 1.38 -1.95 -6.72
N VAL A 71 1.21 -0.81 -7.38
CA VAL A 71 -0.03 -0.02 -7.31
C VAL A 71 -1.22 -0.83 -7.81
N ILE A 72 -1.09 -1.48 -8.98
CA ILE A 72 -2.16 -2.32 -9.55
C ILE A 72 -2.48 -3.49 -8.61
N GLU A 73 -1.45 -4.20 -8.12
CA GLU A 73 -1.61 -5.30 -7.18
C GLU A 73 -2.35 -4.86 -5.91
N GLY A 74 -1.97 -3.71 -5.34
CA GLY A 74 -2.63 -3.12 -4.19
C GLY A 74 -4.07 -2.66 -4.46
N ALA A 75 -4.35 -2.12 -5.64
CA ALA A 75 -5.71 -1.73 -6.04
C ALA A 75 -6.64 -2.94 -6.16
N TYR A 76 -6.15 -4.08 -6.62
CA TYR A 76 -6.89 -5.36 -6.58
C TYR A 76 -7.02 -5.90 -5.16
N HIS A 77 -5.96 -5.80 -4.34
CA HIS A 77 -6.01 -6.26 -2.93
C HIS A 77 -7.11 -5.55 -2.13
N TYR A 78 -7.32 -4.26 -2.39
CA TYR A 78 -8.36 -3.45 -1.76
C TYR A 78 -9.65 -3.31 -2.57
N GLU A 79 -9.83 -4.12 -3.63
CA GLU A 79 -11.06 -4.20 -4.44
C GLU A 79 -11.47 -2.86 -5.11
N ILE A 80 -10.51 -1.95 -5.31
CA ILE A 80 -10.69 -0.77 -6.18
C ILE A 80 -10.72 -1.22 -7.64
N PHE A 81 -9.86 -2.18 -7.99
CA PHE A 81 -9.86 -2.83 -9.30
C PHE A 81 -10.46 -4.22 -9.18
N ASN A 82 -11.35 -4.53 -10.10
CA ASN A 82 -11.99 -5.83 -10.25
C ASN A 82 -11.87 -6.25 -11.72
N ASP A 83 -11.77 -7.56 -11.97
CA ASP A 83 -11.89 -8.05 -13.34
C ASP A 83 -13.30 -7.75 -13.86
N ALA A 84 -13.41 -7.36 -15.13
CA ALA A 84 -14.72 -7.19 -15.74
C ALA A 84 -15.40 -8.57 -15.86
N ASP A 85 -16.67 -8.65 -15.47
CA ASP A 85 -17.52 -9.83 -15.63
C ASP A 85 -17.64 -10.27 -17.10
#